data_AF-A0A7W2NI44-F1
#
_entry.id   AF-A0A7W2NI44-F1
#
_cell.length_a   1.000
_cell.length_b   1.000
_cell.length_c   1.000
_cell.angle_alpha   90.00
_cell.angle_beta   90.00
_cell.angle_gamma   90.00
#
_symmetry.space_group_name_H-M   'P 1'
#
loop_
_entity.id
_entity.type
_entity.pdbx_description
1 polymer ?
#
loop_
_entity_poly.entity_id
_entity_poly.type
_entity_poly.pdbx_seq_one_letter_code
_entity_poly.pdbx_strand_id
1 'polypeptide(L)'
;MKLNKSLITCAVFMALGLNQSAFADEETKVETESTIIQSDLMASASGNVIVISQTSAEGVDEGNETAIFQEGDFNGDSFTVIGEGNITEIIQVGTDNLAVGTYTGNNNVLFVEQNGDINETENNVTGNNNSIEVTQLGAGYLGIGNRVINEVLGDGNIVAVDQGEGGHWAFNSEMIGVNNDIDIVQDGEWHEAYFRSIVGDFNAAEVTQDGYWNVINISAVEGNANEFAIEQDGDRNQVAIASVDGDENEISIDQEGDRNTAESGVYAGIANSTDIMQNGSDNSATFEAIGDDNEFNYLQVGDSNISYIGAIGVNNEYSSVQMGNLNESHVVNFNGNDNDIDVMQSGDENVVILEASADNNELTTSENDIGIAQTGFANDAVVMLSTMISSNTNTIDIAQNGELNSLDILVEGSNHDINIEQIGNENLITGEGGDTMLIGGTNVAFNVSQFGNGNIVEGSFISDSGSVSITQVGDWNAAVIVQQ
;
A
#
# COMPACT_ATOMS: atom_id res chain seq x y z
N MET A 1 4.27 26.76 21.48
CA MET A 1 4.11 25.39 22.00
C MET A 1 5.45 24.71 22.07
N LYS A 2 5.76 24.02 23.17
CA LYS A 2 6.77 22.97 23.20
C LYS A 2 5.96 21.71 23.47
N LEU A 3 5.80 20.86 22.46
CA LEU A 3 5.32 19.50 22.65
C LEU A 3 6.22 18.86 23.72
N ASN A 4 5.66 18.54 24.88
CA ASN A 4 6.41 17.88 25.94
C ASN A 4 6.71 16.46 25.44
N LYS A 5 8.00 16.19 25.27
CA LYS A 5 8.51 14.95 24.67
C LYS A 5 8.16 13.76 25.58
N SER A 6 7.11 13.04 25.22
CA SER A 6 6.95 11.65 25.62
C SER A 6 8.05 10.82 24.92
N LEU A 7 8.49 9.72 25.54
CA LEU A 7 9.34 8.73 24.87
C LEU A 7 8.69 8.22 23.58
N ILE A 8 7.36 8.27 23.51
CA ILE A 8 6.50 7.95 22.36
C ILE A 8 6.62 9.03 21.28
N THR A 9 6.63 10.34 21.62
CA THR A 9 6.95 11.40 20.63
C THR A 9 8.33 11.23 20.01
N CYS A 10 9.30 10.66 20.76
CA CYS A 10 10.61 10.33 20.19
C CYS A 10 10.60 9.03 19.37
N ALA A 11 9.77 8.04 19.69
CA ALA A 11 9.61 6.81 18.91
C ALA A 11 8.84 7.06 17.62
N VAL A 12 7.77 7.86 17.67
CA VAL A 12 7.02 8.39 16.53
C VAL A 12 7.89 9.35 15.72
N PHE A 13 8.66 10.28 16.32
CA PHE A 13 9.67 11.06 15.57
C PHE A 13 10.83 10.19 15.05
N MET A 14 11.06 8.99 15.61
CA MET A 14 12.01 8.03 15.04
C MET A 14 11.36 7.18 13.95
N ALA A 15 10.07 6.85 14.00
CA ALA A 15 9.33 6.21 12.90
C ALA A 15 9.13 7.19 11.74
N LEU A 16 8.59 8.38 12.01
CA LEU A 16 8.51 9.54 11.11
C LEU A 16 9.89 10.08 10.70
N GLY A 17 10.93 9.85 11.50
CA GLY A 17 12.32 10.23 11.18
C GLY A 17 13.11 9.13 10.48
N LEU A 18 12.62 7.89 10.50
CA LEU A 18 13.06 6.80 9.64
C LEU A 18 12.43 6.92 8.25
N ASN A 19 11.33 7.68 8.10
CA ASN A 19 10.80 8.16 6.81
C ASN A 19 11.72 9.19 6.11
N GLN A 20 12.93 9.44 6.67
CA GLN A 20 14.06 10.01 5.95
C GLN A 20 15.13 8.94 5.68
N SER A 21 14.74 7.77 5.20
CA SER A 21 15.54 7.16 4.15
C SER A 21 15.58 8.19 3.02
N ALA A 22 16.79 8.64 2.72
CA ALA A 22 17.01 9.70 1.78
C ALA A 22 16.40 9.33 0.41
N PHE A 23 15.30 9.99 0.03
CA PHE A 23 14.86 10.14 -1.37
C PHE A 23 15.86 11.06 -2.11
N ALA A 24 17.14 10.65 -2.11
CA ALA A 24 18.20 11.29 -2.84
C ALA A 24 18.39 10.51 -4.15
N ASP A 25 18.01 11.13 -5.26
CA ASP A 25 18.30 10.72 -6.64
C ASP A 25 17.90 9.27 -6.98
N GLU A 26 16.62 9.00 -7.13
CA GLU A 26 16.20 7.89 -8.01
C GLU A 26 15.79 8.41 -9.40
N GLU A 27 16.29 9.54 -9.88
CA GLU A 27 16.06 10.00 -11.28
C GLU A 27 16.65 9.06 -12.36
N THR A 28 17.00 7.80 -12.04
CA THR A 28 17.57 6.83 -12.96
C THR A 28 17.14 5.41 -12.60
N LYS A 29 16.64 4.67 -13.60
CA LYS A 29 16.50 3.21 -13.53
C LYS A 29 17.84 2.57 -13.17
N VAL A 30 17.86 1.77 -12.10
CA VAL A 30 19.08 1.09 -11.65
C VAL A 30 19.19 -0.27 -12.32
N GLU A 31 19.96 -0.37 -13.40
CA GLU A 31 20.32 -1.66 -13.98
C GLU A 31 21.21 -2.45 -13.01
N THR A 32 20.66 -3.53 -12.48
CA THR A 32 21.36 -4.55 -11.68
C THR A 32 21.61 -5.81 -12.52
N GLU A 33 22.53 -6.69 -12.09
CA GLU A 33 22.79 -7.95 -12.83
C GLU A 33 21.52 -8.81 -12.98
N SER A 34 20.59 -8.77 -12.02
CA SER A 34 19.30 -9.47 -12.07
C SER A 34 18.29 -8.86 -13.05
N THR A 35 18.59 -7.68 -13.62
CA THR A 35 17.71 -6.98 -14.57
C THR A 35 18.25 -6.96 -16.00
N ILE A 36 19.32 -7.71 -16.28
CA ILE A 36 19.97 -7.77 -17.60
C ILE A 36 19.66 -9.13 -18.24
N ILE A 37 19.11 -9.09 -19.45
CA ILE A 37 18.87 -10.28 -20.28
C ILE A 37 20.15 -10.64 -21.03
N GLN A 38 20.52 -11.93 -21.03
CA GLN A 38 21.75 -12.38 -21.66
C GLN A 38 21.67 -12.27 -23.21
N SER A 39 22.39 -11.31 -23.78
CA SER A 39 22.40 -11.01 -25.22
C SER A 39 23.62 -11.52 -26.00
N ASP A 40 24.39 -12.47 -25.45
CA ASP A 40 25.64 -12.99 -26.04
C ASP A 40 25.49 -13.51 -27.49
N LEU A 41 24.30 -13.99 -27.82
CA LEU A 41 23.83 -14.32 -29.18
C LEU A 41 24.17 -13.22 -30.20
N MET A 42 24.00 -11.97 -29.79
CA MET A 42 24.07 -10.78 -30.63
C MET A 42 25.48 -10.18 -30.69
N ALA A 43 26.40 -10.59 -29.80
CA ALA A 43 27.74 -10.01 -29.67
C ALA A 43 28.60 -10.08 -30.95
N SER A 44 28.28 -10.97 -31.89
CA SER A 44 28.92 -11.08 -33.21
C SER A 44 27.93 -11.11 -34.37
N ALA A 45 26.68 -10.75 -34.12
CA ALA A 45 25.63 -10.71 -35.14
C ALA A 45 25.88 -9.57 -36.13
N SER A 46 25.56 -9.80 -37.40
CA SER A 46 25.63 -8.79 -38.47
C SER A 46 24.22 -8.43 -39.01
N GLY A 47 23.17 -8.90 -38.34
CA GLY A 47 21.77 -8.82 -38.70
C GLY A 47 20.96 -9.70 -37.75
N ASN A 48 19.73 -10.04 -38.13
CA ASN A 48 18.83 -10.82 -37.26
C ASN A 48 19.37 -12.23 -36.98
N VAL A 49 19.12 -12.75 -35.78
CA VAL A 49 19.55 -14.08 -35.34
C VAL A 49 18.38 -14.81 -34.69
N ILE A 50 18.21 -16.08 -35.06
CA ILE A 50 17.24 -17.01 -34.47
C ILE A 50 17.99 -18.27 -34.04
N VAL A 51 17.87 -18.65 -32.77
CA VAL A 51 18.39 -19.91 -32.21
C VAL A 51 17.26 -20.64 -31.50
N ILE A 52 16.78 -21.72 -32.12
CA ILE A 52 15.70 -22.55 -31.56
C ILE A 52 16.23 -23.95 -31.26
N SER A 53 15.95 -24.44 -30.07
CA SER A 53 16.16 -25.83 -29.68
C SER A 53 14.86 -26.43 -29.18
N GLN A 54 14.30 -27.40 -29.91
CA GLN A 54 13.11 -28.13 -29.50
C GLN A 54 13.44 -29.59 -29.18
N THR A 55 12.91 -30.11 -28.08
CA THR A 55 13.05 -31.52 -27.69
C THR A 55 11.71 -32.10 -27.29
N SER A 56 11.30 -33.18 -27.97
CA SER A 56 10.14 -34.01 -27.65
C SER A 56 10.53 -35.49 -27.50
N ALA A 57 9.72 -36.25 -26.76
CA ALA A 57 9.85 -37.68 -26.56
C ALA A 57 9.45 -38.48 -27.81
N GLU A 58 10.10 -39.62 -28.03
CA GLU A 58 9.81 -40.47 -29.19
C GLU A 58 8.47 -41.21 -29.02
N GLY A 59 7.55 -41.08 -30.00
CA GLY A 59 6.30 -41.85 -30.05
C GLY A 59 5.07 -41.21 -29.39
N VAL A 60 5.11 -39.89 -29.15
CA VAL A 60 3.98 -39.07 -28.68
C VAL A 60 3.13 -38.56 -29.85
N ASP A 61 1.84 -38.30 -29.60
CA ASP A 61 0.87 -37.89 -30.63
C ASP A 61 0.88 -36.37 -30.91
N GLU A 62 1.41 -35.56 -29.99
CA GLU A 62 1.55 -34.09 -30.09
C GLU A 62 3.00 -33.70 -29.81
N GLY A 63 3.57 -32.84 -30.65
CA GLY A 63 4.91 -32.26 -30.46
C GLY A 63 4.82 -30.76 -30.19
N ASN A 64 5.97 -30.10 -30.06
CA ASN A 64 6.00 -28.64 -29.86
C ASN A 64 5.79 -27.88 -31.18
N GLU A 65 5.06 -26.77 -31.12
CA GLU A 65 4.86 -25.82 -32.20
C GLU A 65 5.62 -24.53 -31.89
N THR A 66 6.47 -24.08 -32.82
CA THR A 66 7.18 -22.80 -32.69
C THR A 66 7.12 -22.03 -34.00
N ALA A 67 6.64 -20.80 -33.95
CA ALA A 67 6.58 -19.86 -35.06
C ALA A 67 7.32 -18.58 -34.68
N ILE A 68 8.32 -18.20 -35.49
CA ILE A 68 9.12 -16.99 -35.26
C ILE A 68 9.13 -16.15 -36.52
N PHE A 69 8.78 -14.88 -36.38
CA PHE A 69 8.80 -13.88 -37.44
C PHE A 69 9.69 -12.71 -37.01
N GLN A 70 10.69 -12.39 -37.83
CA GLN A 70 11.57 -11.24 -37.61
C GLN A 70 11.58 -10.36 -38.86
N GLU A 71 11.27 -9.08 -38.71
CA GLU A 71 11.38 -8.04 -39.74
C GLU A 71 12.18 -6.84 -39.21
N GLY A 72 13.12 -6.33 -40.01
CA GLY A 72 14.03 -5.25 -39.60
C GLY A 72 15.46 -5.75 -39.37
N ASP A 73 16.21 -5.06 -38.50
CA ASP A 73 17.66 -5.24 -38.36
C ASP A 73 18.06 -5.55 -36.90
N PHE A 74 18.98 -6.49 -36.70
CA PHE A 74 19.53 -6.89 -35.39
C PHE A 74 18.51 -7.42 -34.37
N ASN A 75 17.39 -7.99 -34.82
CA ASN A 75 16.48 -8.71 -33.92
C ASN A 75 17.08 -10.07 -33.52
N GLY A 76 17.04 -10.40 -32.24
CA GLY A 76 17.59 -11.61 -31.64
C GLY A 76 16.52 -12.48 -31.01
N ASP A 77 16.60 -13.78 -31.27
CA ASP A 77 15.73 -14.78 -30.67
C ASP A 77 16.57 -15.99 -30.21
N SER A 78 16.37 -16.44 -28.98
CA SER A 78 17.00 -17.65 -28.43
C SER A 78 16.08 -18.41 -27.47
N PHE A 79 15.42 -19.46 -27.96
CA PHE A 79 14.50 -20.27 -27.16
C PHE A 79 14.83 -21.76 -27.13
N THR A 80 14.64 -22.35 -25.96
CA THR A 80 14.67 -23.80 -25.75
C THR A 80 13.30 -24.31 -25.28
N VAL A 81 12.70 -25.24 -26.01
CA VAL A 81 11.39 -25.82 -25.69
C VAL A 81 11.52 -27.33 -25.50
N ILE A 82 11.19 -27.83 -24.31
CA ILE A 82 11.36 -29.23 -23.90
C ILE A 82 10.03 -29.77 -23.38
N GLY A 83 9.58 -30.89 -23.92
CA GLY A 83 8.31 -31.54 -23.57
C GLY A 83 7.38 -31.61 -24.77
N GLU A 84 6.06 -31.65 -24.53
CA GLU A 84 5.05 -31.88 -25.57
C GLU A 84 3.95 -30.81 -25.60
N GLY A 85 3.39 -30.56 -26.79
CA GLY A 85 2.24 -29.68 -26.94
C GLY A 85 2.50 -28.22 -26.59
N ASN A 86 3.76 -27.81 -26.38
CA ASN A 86 4.08 -26.42 -26.13
C ASN A 86 3.94 -25.60 -27.41
N ILE A 87 3.37 -24.41 -27.29
CA ILE A 87 3.18 -23.45 -28.39
C ILE A 87 4.02 -22.22 -28.08
N THR A 88 4.86 -21.81 -29.02
CA THR A 88 5.67 -20.59 -28.91
C THR A 88 5.51 -19.76 -30.18
N GLU A 89 4.97 -18.56 -30.06
CA GLU A 89 4.87 -17.60 -31.15
C GLU A 89 5.62 -16.33 -30.78
N ILE A 90 6.54 -15.90 -31.66
CA ILE A 90 7.38 -14.73 -31.44
C ILE A 90 7.38 -13.88 -32.71
N ILE A 91 6.96 -12.63 -32.57
CA ILE A 91 6.88 -11.64 -33.64
C ILE A 91 7.75 -10.46 -33.23
N GLN A 92 8.81 -10.20 -33.98
CA GLN A 92 9.70 -9.06 -33.78
C GLN A 92 9.74 -8.21 -35.04
N VAL A 93 9.34 -6.95 -34.92
CA VAL A 93 9.36 -5.96 -36.00
C VAL A 93 10.13 -4.73 -35.52
N GLY A 94 11.11 -4.27 -36.29
CA GLY A 94 11.92 -3.10 -35.94
C GLY A 94 13.38 -3.47 -35.70
N THR A 95 14.05 -2.81 -34.75
CA THR A 95 15.48 -2.98 -34.55
C THR A 95 15.90 -3.32 -33.13
N ASP A 96 16.96 -4.11 -33.00
CA ASP A 96 17.57 -4.47 -31.71
C ASP A 96 16.59 -5.11 -30.69
N ASN A 97 15.50 -5.72 -31.15
CA ASN A 97 14.58 -6.44 -30.28
C ASN A 97 15.19 -7.79 -29.87
N LEU A 98 15.00 -8.21 -28.63
CA LEU A 98 15.56 -9.45 -28.08
C LEU A 98 14.48 -10.25 -27.35
N ALA A 99 14.36 -11.53 -27.69
CA ALA A 99 13.53 -12.48 -26.98
C ALA A 99 14.37 -13.71 -26.63
N VAL A 100 14.39 -14.09 -25.35
CA VAL A 100 15.14 -15.24 -24.83
C VAL A 100 14.24 -16.05 -23.90
N GLY A 101 14.43 -17.36 -23.82
CA GLY A 101 13.70 -18.14 -22.83
C GLY A 101 13.87 -19.65 -22.88
N THR A 102 13.35 -20.30 -21.85
CA THR A 102 13.33 -21.77 -21.74
C THR A 102 11.96 -22.22 -21.25
N TYR A 103 11.35 -23.18 -21.96
CA TYR A 103 10.05 -23.77 -21.62
C TYR A 103 10.24 -25.26 -21.40
N THR A 104 10.00 -25.74 -20.18
CA THR A 104 10.12 -27.15 -19.82
C THR A 104 8.80 -27.65 -19.25
N GLY A 105 8.21 -28.65 -19.90
CA GLY A 105 6.95 -29.28 -19.50
C GLY A 105 5.98 -29.37 -20.68
N ASN A 106 4.68 -29.51 -20.43
CA ASN A 106 3.71 -29.76 -21.48
C ASN A 106 2.65 -28.66 -21.60
N ASN A 107 2.17 -28.43 -22.82
CA ASN A 107 1.06 -27.53 -23.12
C ASN A 107 1.27 -26.08 -22.64
N ASN A 108 2.52 -25.63 -22.50
CA ASN A 108 2.77 -24.22 -22.19
C ASN A 108 2.59 -23.38 -23.45
N VAL A 109 2.08 -22.17 -23.28
CA VAL A 109 1.88 -21.19 -24.35
C VAL A 109 2.77 -19.99 -24.09
N LEU A 110 3.52 -19.58 -25.10
CA LEU A 110 4.25 -18.31 -25.14
C LEU A 110 3.80 -17.54 -26.38
N PHE A 111 3.38 -16.30 -26.17
CA PHE A 111 3.22 -15.31 -27.22
C PHE A 111 4.08 -14.08 -26.88
N VAL A 112 4.96 -13.68 -27.79
CA VAL A 112 5.74 -12.45 -27.69
C VAL A 112 5.53 -11.62 -28.94
N GLU A 113 5.06 -10.39 -28.79
CA GLU A 113 5.03 -9.38 -29.84
C GLU A 113 5.91 -8.19 -29.43
N GLN A 114 6.97 -7.94 -30.19
CA GLN A 114 7.86 -6.80 -30.03
C GLN A 114 7.82 -5.96 -31.30
N ASN A 115 7.20 -4.78 -31.25
CA ASN A 115 7.07 -3.90 -32.40
C ASN A 115 7.66 -2.52 -32.10
N GLY A 116 8.92 -2.35 -32.50
CA GLY A 116 9.67 -1.12 -32.34
C GLY A 116 11.15 -1.39 -32.09
N ASP A 117 11.77 -0.60 -31.23
CA ASP A 117 13.23 -0.60 -31.06
C ASP A 117 13.64 -0.89 -29.61
N ILE A 118 14.60 -1.80 -29.44
CA ILE A 118 15.24 -2.14 -28.15
C ILE A 118 14.27 -2.84 -27.17
N ASN A 119 13.22 -3.53 -27.64
CA ASN A 119 12.35 -4.28 -26.74
C ASN A 119 12.99 -5.61 -26.36
N GLU A 120 13.02 -5.93 -25.07
CA GLU A 120 13.68 -7.11 -24.53
C GLU A 120 12.74 -7.95 -23.66
N THR A 121 12.75 -9.27 -23.85
CA THR A 121 12.04 -10.19 -22.96
C THR A 121 12.84 -11.45 -22.66
N GLU A 122 12.79 -11.91 -21.42
CA GLU A 122 13.28 -13.22 -20.98
C GLU A 122 12.17 -14.00 -20.27
N ASN A 123 11.82 -15.19 -20.77
CA ASN A 123 10.75 -15.99 -20.19
C ASN A 123 11.23 -17.42 -19.92
N ASN A 124 11.32 -17.78 -18.64
CA ASN A 124 11.74 -19.11 -18.17
C ASN A 124 10.57 -19.78 -17.45
N VAL A 125 10.04 -20.84 -18.05
CA VAL A 125 8.86 -21.56 -17.57
C VAL A 125 9.18 -23.03 -17.33
N THR A 126 8.85 -23.53 -16.14
CA THR A 126 8.93 -24.94 -15.79
C THR A 126 7.59 -25.43 -15.22
N GLY A 127 6.97 -26.39 -15.88
CA GLY A 127 5.68 -26.99 -15.51
C GLY A 127 4.73 -27.06 -16.70
N ASN A 128 3.43 -27.22 -16.47
CA ASN A 128 2.45 -27.51 -17.52
C ASN A 128 1.33 -26.47 -17.59
N ASN A 129 0.80 -26.25 -18.80
CA ASN A 129 -0.34 -25.38 -19.05
C ASN A 129 -0.14 -23.92 -18.58
N ASN A 130 1.11 -23.45 -18.47
CA ASN A 130 1.35 -22.03 -18.19
C ASN A 130 1.19 -21.21 -19.47
N SER A 131 0.72 -19.97 -19.34
CA SER A 131 0.51 -19.04 -20.45
C SER A 131 1.26 -17.74 -20.19
N ILE A 132 2.20 -17.40 -21.06
CA ILE A 132 2.96 -16.15 -20.98
C ILE A 132 2.67 -15.34 -22.25
N GLU A 133 2.13 -14.15 -22.09
CA GLU A 133 1.84 -13.19 -23.16
C GLU A 133 2.60 -11.90 -22.89
N VAL A 134 3.45 -11.48 -23.83
CA VAL A 134 4.24 -10.25 -23.72
C VAL A 134 4.09 -9.44 -24.98
N THR A 135 3.48 -8.26 -24.87
CA THR A 135 3.39 -7.27 -25.95
C THR A 135 4.20 -6.05 -25.56
N GLN A 136 5.15 -5.65 -26.41
CA GLN A 136 5.99 -4.48 -26.22
C GLN A 136 5.98 -3.66 -27.50
N LEU A 137 5.44 -2.45 -27.42
CA LEU A 137 5.33 -1.54 -28.55
C LEU A 137 6.34 -0.39 -28.39
N GLY A 138 6.56 0.36 -29.46
CA GLY A 138 7.35 1.60 -29.38
C GLY A 138 8.85 1.39 -29.29
N ALA A 139 9.56 2.52 -29.16
CA ALA A 139 11.02 2.57 -29.10
C ALA A 139 11.46 2.92 -27.69
N GLY A 140 12.61 2.41 -27.28
CA GLY A 140 13.17 2.74 -25.97
C GLY A 140 13.28 4.24 -25.66
N TYR A 141 13.10 4.58 -24.40
CA TYR A 141 13.23 5.93 -23.86
C TYR A 141 14.61 6.14 -23.25
N LEU A 142 15.30 7.22 -23.63
CA LEU A 142 16.68 7.52 -23.22
C LEU A 142 17.70 6.39 -23.50
N GLY A 143 17.42 5.54 -24.49
CA GLY A 143 18.24 4.37 -24.83
C GLY A 143 17.99 3.15 -23.93
N ILE A 144 16.97 3.19 -23.08
CA ILE A 144 16.46 2.07 -22.30
C ILE A 144 15.17 1.60 -22.97
N GLY A 145 15.13 0.34 -23.37
CA GLY A 145 13.95 -0.26 -23.99
C GLY A 145 12.93 -0.78 -23.00
N ASN A 146 11.80 -1.26 -23.55
CA ASN A 146 10.84 -2.02 -22.77
C ASN A 146 11.47 -3.37 -22.39
N ARG A 147 11.32 -3.79 -21.13
CA ARG A 147 11.93 -5.01 -20.60
C ARG A 147 10.93 -5.82 -19.79
N VAL A 148 10.87 -7.11 -20.10
CA VAL A 148 10.06 -8.09 -19.36
C VAL A 148 10.91 -9.28 -18.96
N ILE A 149 10.94 -9.65 -17.68
CA ILE A 149 11.54 -10.93 -17.25
C ILE A 149 10.51 -11.70 -16.45
N ASN A 150 10.26 -12.95 -16.85
CA ASN A 150 9.34 -13.86 -16.19
C ASN A 150 10.03 -15.18 -15.84
N GLU A 151 10.01 -15.56 -14.57
CA GLU A 151 10.41 -16.89 -14.10
C GLU A 151 9.22 -17.58 -13.40
N VAL A 152 8.70 -18.63 -14.03
CA VAL A 152 7.48 -19.32 -13.62
C VAL A 152 7.76 -20.80 -13.37
N LEU A 153 7.39 -21.29 -12.18
CA LEU A 153 7.56 -22.67 -11.74
C LEU A 153 6.23 -23.21 -11.20
N GLY A 154 5.60 -24.11 -11.96
CA GLY A 154 4.36 -24.76 -11.56
C GLY A 154 3.40 -24.91 -12.72
N ASP A 155 2.11 -25.13 -12.44
CA ASP A 155 1.14 -25.49 -13.46
C ASP A 155 0.04 -24.42 -13.58
N GLY A 156 -0.41 -24.12 -14.80
CA GLY A 156 -1.59 -23.27 -15.02
C GLY A 156 -1.41 -21.78 -14.72
N ASN A 157 -0.18 -21.31 -14.48
CA ASN A 157 0.06 -19.90 -14.19
C ASN A 157 -0.03 -19.05 -15.47
N ILE A 158 -0.51 -17.82 -15.31
CA ILE A 158 -0.70 -16.84 -16.37
C ILE A 158 0.14 -15.60 -16.06
N VAL A 159 0.86 -15.11 -17.06
CA VAL A 159 1.50 -13.79 -17.01
C VAL A 159 1.18 -13.08 -18.32
N ALA A 160 0.50 -11.94 -18.23
CA ALA A 160 0.26 -11.02 -19.33
C ALA A 160 0.97 -9.70 -19.04
N VAL A 161 1.72 -9.19 -20.03
CA VAL A 161 2.35 -7.88 -19.94
C VAL A 161 2.14 -7.13 -21.25
N ASP A 162 1.53 -5.95 -21.19
CA ASP A 162 1.39 -5.01 -22.30
C ASP A 162 2.12 -3.70 -21.98
N GLN A 163 3.13 -3.37 -22.78
CA GLN A 163 3.95 -2.18 -22.62
C GLN A 163 3.84 -1.29 -23.87
N GLY A 164 3.41 -0.05 -23.64
CA GLY A 164 3.30 1.03 -24.62
C GLY A 164 4.63 1.73 -24.91
N GLU A 165 4.65 3.07 -24.86
CA GLU A 165 5.85 3.85 -25.22
C GLU A 165 7.05 3.62 -24.25
N GLY A 166 8.20 4.18 -24.58
CA GLY A 166 9.48 3.56 -24.27
C GLY A 166 9.87 3.42 -22.79
N GLY A 167 10.71 2.41 -22.55
CA GLY A 167 11.52 2.27 -21.36
C GLY A 167 10.79 1.68 -20.16
N HIS A 168 9.67 0.99 -20.33
CA HIS A 168 8.94 0.29 -19.28
C HIS A 168 9.67 -0.98 -18.81
N TRP A 169 9.65 -1.26 -17.51
CA TRP A 169 10.18 -2.50 -16.97
C TRP A 169 9.09 -3.26 -16.20
N ALA A 170 8.96 -4.55 -16.46
CA ALA A 170 8.11 -5.46 -15.70
C ALA A 170 8.90 -6.73 -15.37
N PHE A 171 8.98 -7.07 -14.08
CA PHE A 171 9.76 -8.20 -13.62
C PHE A 171 8.90 -9.08 -12.71
N ASN A 172 8.65 -10.31 -13.15
CA ASN A 172 8.15 -11.40 -12.32
C ASN A 172 9.30 -12.38 -12.08
N SER A 173 10.02 -12.24 -10.96
CA SER A 173 11.29 -12.93 -10.74
C SER A 173 11.15 -14.36 -10.20
N GLU A 174 10.02 -14.71 -9.59
CA GLU A 174 9.78 -16.06 -9.07
C GLU A 174 8.29 -16.24 -8.81
N MET A 175 7.58 -16.88 -9.74
CA MET A 175 6.19 -17.29 -9.54
C MET A 175 6.13 -18.79 -9.34
N ILE A 176 5.83 -19.24 -8.12
CA ILE A 176 5.78 -20.65 -7.74
C ILE A 176 4.37 -21.04 -7.33
N GLY A 177 3.82 -22.07 -7.99
CA GLY A 177 2.56 -22.69 -7.59
C GLY A 177 1.60 -22.91 -8.75
N VAL A 178 0.30 -22.89 -8.47
CA VAL A 178 -0.73 -23.26 -9.44
C VAL A 178 -1.73 -22.12 -9.64
N ASN A 179 -2.03 -21.83 -10.92
CA ASN A 179 -3.02 -20.83 -11.32
C ASN A 179 -2.78 -19.43 -10.71
N ASN A 180 -1.53 -19.01 -10.53
CA ASN A 180 -1.26 -17.60 -10.27
C ASN A 180 -1.42 -16.79 -11.56
N ASP A 181 -1.92 -15.56 -11.45
CA ASP A 181 -2.24 -14.66 -12.55
C ASP A 181 -1.58 -13.30 -12.31
N ILE A 182 -0.79 -12.81 -13.26
CA ILE A 182 -0.25 -11.46 -13.25
C ILE A 182 -0.62 -10.81 -14.57
N ASP A 183 -1.30 -9.66 -14.51
CA ASP A 183 -1.57 -8.78 -15.64
C ASP A 183 -0.94 -7.40 -15.36
N ILE A 184 -0.10 -6.93 -16.28
CA ILE A 184 0.59 -5.64 -16.17
C ILE A 184 0.40 -4.87 -17.46
N VAL A 185 -0.25 -3.71 -17.37
CA VAL A 185 -0.41 -2.74 -18.45
C VAL A 185 0.35 -1.46 -18.09
N GLN A 186 1.26 -1.03 -18.97
CA GLN A 186 2.03 0.19 -18.79
C GLN A 186 1.89 1.05 -20.06
N ASP A 187 1.21 2.20 -19.95
CA ASP A 187 1.08 3.20 -21.02
C ASP A 187 1.81 4.49 -20.63
N GLY A 188 2.41 5.18 -21.58
CA GLY A 188 3.28 6.33 -21.32
C GLY A 188 4.76 5.99 -21.37
N GLU A 189 5.57 6.48 -20.43
CA GLU A 189 7.02 6.30 -20.47
C GLU A 189 7.59 5.88 -19.11
N TRP A 190 8.56 4.97 -19.17
CA TRP A 190 9.50 4.73 -18.08
C TRP A 190 8.97 4.08 -16.81
N HIS A 191 7.75 3.52 -16.81
CA HIS A 191 7.20 2.76 -15.68
C HIS A 191 8.04 1.56 -15.22
N GLU A 192 7.87 1.16 -13.97
CA GLU A 192 8.50 -0.01 -13.37
C GLU A 192 7.49 -0.82 -12.54
N ALA A 193 7.42 -2.13 -12.78
CA ALA A 193 6.63 -3.08 -12.01
C ALA A 193 7.51 -4.26 -11.59
N TYR A 194 7.62 -4.51 -10.28
CA TYR A 194 8.43 -5.58 -9.71
C TYR A 194 7.56 -6.50 -8.84
N PHE A 195 7.41 -7.75 -9.27
CA PHE A 195 6.90 -8.87 -8.50
C PHE A 195 8.06 -9.84 -8.26
N ARG A 196 8.71 -9.74 -7.10
CA ARG A 196 9.97 -10.49 -6.89
C ARG A 196 9.75 -11.95 -6.51
N SER A 197 8.70 -12.26 -5.77
CA SER A 197 8.38 -13.63 -5.38
C SER A 197 6.88 -13.75 -5.09
N ILE A 198 6.20 -14.64 -5.80
CA ILE A 198 4.80 -15.02 -5.56
C ILE A 198 4.79 -16.53 -5.37
N VAL A 199 4.47 -16.99 -4.17
CA VAL A 199 4.50 -18.39 -3.78
C VAL A 199 3.15 -18.81 -3.23
N GLY A 200 2.54 -19.78 -3.87
CA GLY A 200 1.24 -20.36 -3.51
C GLY A 200 0.33 -20.47 -4.72
N ASP A 201 -0.96 -20.70 -4.50
CA ASP A 201 -1.92 -20.96 -5.56
C ASP A 201 -2.95 -19.83 -5.68
N PHE A 202 -3.43 -19.58 -6.91
CA PHE A 202 -4.51 -18.62 -7.17
C PHE A 202 -4.23 -17.16 -6.78
N ASN A 203 -2.98 -16.75 -6.61
CA ASN A 203 -2.68 -15.33 -6.39
C ASN A 203 -2.88 -14.55 -7.69
N ALA A 204 -3.52 -13.40 -7.61
CA ALA A 204 -3.82 -12.53 -8.74
C ALA A 204 -3.22 -11.14 -8.52
N ALA A 205 -2.59 -10.57 -9.53
CA ALA A 205 -2.15 -9.18 -9.51
C ALA A 205 -2.48 -8.48 -10.84
N GLU A 206 -3.29 -7.43 -10.78
CA GLU A 206 -3.61 -6.55 -11.89
C GLU A 206 -2.98 -5.18 -11.65
N VAL A 207 -2.17 -4.73 -12.60
CA VAL A 207 -1.44 -3.46 -12.53
C VAL A 207 -1.69 -2.65 -13.79
N THR A 208 -2.15 -1.41 -13.62
CA THR A 208 -2.22 -0.41 -14.69
C THR A 208 -1.43 0.82 -14.28
N GLN A 209 -0.50 1.25 -15.13
CA GLN A 209 0.27 2.49 -14.95
C GLN A 209 0.13 3.35 -16.20
N ASP A 210 -0.35 4.59 -16.05
CA ASP A 210 -0.41 5.61 -17.09
C ASP A 210 0.39 6.85 -16.66
N GLY A 211 1.21 7.39 -17.56
CA GLY A 211 1.93 8.64 -17.38
C GLY A 211 3.45 8.51 -17.43
N TYR A 212 4.15 9.06 -16.44
CA TYR A 212 5.61 9.05 -16.41
C TYR A 212 6.15 8.46 -15.12
N TRP A 213 6.87 7.33 -15.27
CA TRP A 213 7.73 6.78 -14.22
C TRP A 213 7.04 6.47 -12.89
N ASN A 214 5.83 5.92 -12.97
CA ASN A 214 5.19 5.23 -11.85
C ASN A 214 5.91 3.90 -11.54
N VAL A 215 5.99 3.56 -10.25
CA VAL A 215 6.75 2.39 -9.74
C VAL A 215 5.88 1.56 -8.81
N ILE A 216 5.85 0.25 -9.04
CA ILE A 216 5.25 -0.74 -8.14
C ILE A 216 6.30 -1.77 -7.77
N ASN A 217 6.39 -2.09 -6.49
CA ASN A 217 7.35 -3.06 -5.97
C ASN A 217 6.70 -3.92 -4.88
N ILE A 218 6.36 -5.14 -5.26
CA ILE A 218 5.87 -6.20 -4.39
C ILE A 218 6.99 -7.24 -4.23
N SER A 219 7.57 -7.30 -3.03
CA SER A 219 8.79 -8.08 -2.80
C SER A 219 8.54 -9.55 -2.50
N ALA A 220 7.47 -9.89 -1.79
CA ALA A 220 7.12 -11.26 -1.48
C ALA A 220 5.61 -11.42 -1.22
N VAL A 221 5.02 -12.43 -1.84
CA VAL A 221 3.66 -12.91 -1.55
C VAL A 221 3.78 -14.39 -1.23
N GLU A 222 3.43 -14.79 -0.02
CA GLU A 222 3.40 -16.20 0.40
C GLU A 222 1.99 -16.54 0.89
N GLY A 223 1.33 -17.48 0.22
CA GLY A 223 -0.04 -17.91 0.51
C GLY A 223 -0.88 -17.97 -0.75
N ASN A 224 -2.19 -18.16 -0.60
CA ASN A 224 -3.10 -18.47 -1.69
C ASN A 224 -4.19 -17.42 -1.84
N ALA A 225 -4.67 -17.24 -3.07
CA ALA A 225 -5.81 -16.37 -3.35
C ALA A 225 -5.63 -14.92 -2.87
N ASN A 226 -4.39 -14.42 -2.81
CA ASN A 226 -4.15 -12.99 -2.56
C ASN A 226 -4.39 -12.21 -3.85
N GLU A 227 -5.05 -11.06 -3.75
CA GLU A 227 -5.45 -10.21 -4.87
C GLU A 227 -4.85 -8.81 -4.72
N PHE A 228 -4.19 -8.34 -5.78
CA PHE A 228 -3.65 -6.99 -5.87
C PHE A 228 -4.25 -6.29 -7.07
N ALA A 229 -4.88 -5.14 -6.87
CA ALA A 229 -5.38 -4.29 -7.94
C ALA A 229 -4.77 -2.90 -7.78
N ILE A 230 -3.86 -2.52 -8.67
CA ILE A 230 -3.10 -1.27 -8.54
C ILE A 230 -3.23 -0.43 -9.81
N GLU A 231 -3.79 0.76 -9.69
CA GLU A 231 -3.90 1.76 -10.75
C GLU A 231 -3.11 3.02 -10.36
N GLN A 232 -2.24 3.47 -11.27
CA GLN A 232 -1.45 4.69 -11.08
C GLN A 232 -1.58 5.57 -12.32
N ASP A 233 -2.34 6.66 -12.23
CA ASP A 233 -2.46 7.71 -13.26
C ASP A 233 -1.69 8.96 -12.85
N GLY A 234 -0.64 9.29 -13.61
CA GLY A 234 0.15 10.50 -13.46
C GLY A 234 1.66 10.24 -13.36
N ASP A 235 2.38 11.12 -12.65
CA ASP A 235 3.84 11.09 -12.62
C ASP A 235 4.40 10.65 -11.27
N ARG A 236 5.30 9.65 -11.30
CA ARG A 236 6.14 9.24 -10.14
C ARG A 236 5.34 8.74 -8.94
N ASN A 237 4.16 8.17 -9.17
CA ASN A 237 3.42 7.47 -8.13
C ASN A 237 4.16 6.18 -7.74
N GLN A 238 4.11 5.81 -6.45
CA GLN A 238 4.88 4.71 -5.89
C GLN A 238 4.01 3.80 -5.01
N VAL A 239 4.13 2.49 -5.24
CA VAL A 239 3.62 1.45 -4.34
C VAL A 239 4.76 0.54 -3.93
N ALA A 240 4.93 0.34 -2.63
CA ALA A 240 5.93 -0.56 -2.06
C ALA A 240 5.31 -1.49 -1.01
N ILE A 241 5.26 -2.78 -1.32
CA ILE A 241 4.77 -3.82 -0.40
C ILE A 241 5.90 -4.82 -0.16
N ALA A 242 6.40 -4.85 1.08
CA ALA A 242 7.55 -5.67 1.44
C ALA A 242 7.20 -7.16 1.56
N SER A 243 6.05 -7.50 2.15
CA SER A 243 5.60 -8.89 2.28
C SER A 243 4.10 -8.99 2.53
N VAL A 244 3.47 -9.93 1.84
CA VAL A 244 2.14 -10.46 2.17
C VAL A 244 2.30 -11.94 2.58
N ASP A 245 1.90 -12.29 3.80
CA ASP A 245 1.97 -13.65 4.35
C ASP A 245 0.60 -14.11 4.84
N GLY A 246 -0.06 -14.95 4.05
CA GLY A 246 -1.38 -15.49 4.35
C GLY A 246 -2.27 -15.64 3.12
N ASP A 247 -3.53 -15.99 3.36
CA ASP A 247 -4.48 -16.36 2.30
C ASP A 247 -5.59 -15.31 2.15
N GLU A 248 -6.15 -15.18 0.95
CA GLU A 248 -7.36 -14.37 0.67
C GLU A 248 -7.22 -12.87 1.00
N ASN A 249 -5.99 -12.33 1.04
CA ASN A 249 -5.80 -10.89 1.28
C ASN A 249 -6.03 -10.06 0.00
N GLU A 250 -6.68 -8.91 0.14
CA GLU A 250 -7.03 -7.99 -0.96
C GLU A 250 -6.36 -6.63 -0.74
N ILE A 251 -5.61 -6.15 -1.72
CA ILE A 251 -4.99 -4.81 -1.69
C ILE A 251 -5.34 -4.08 -2.98
N SER A 252 -6.19 -3.06 -2.86
CA SER A 252 -6.60 -2.15 -3.92
C SER A 252 -5.96 -0.78 -3.69
N ILE A 253 -5.26 -0.25 -4.71
CA ILE A 253 -4.59 1.05 -4.64
C ILE A 253 -4.85 1.83 -5.93
N ASP A 254 -5.47 2.99 -5.81
CA ASP A 254 -5.73 3.95 -6.89
C ASP A 254 -5.02 5.28 -6.57
N GLN A 255 -4.04 5.63 -7.39
CA GLN A 255 -3.26 6.86 -7.27
C GLN A 255 -3.44 7.75 -8.50
N GLU A 256 -4.24 8.81 -8.36
CA GLU A 256 -4.41 9.87 -9.36
C GLU A 256 -3.57 11.11 -8.98
N GLY A 257 -2.64 11.49 -9.84
CA GLY A 257 -1.81 12.69 -9.69
C GLY A 257 -0.32 12.38 -9.61
N ASP A 258 0.44 13.18 -8.85
CA ASP A 258 1.91 13.15 -8.89
C ASP A 258 2.52 12.80 -7.54
N ARG A 259 3.51 11.90 -7.52
CA ARG A 259 4.30 11.53 -6.33
C ARG A 259 3.48 11.00 -5.15
N ASN A 260 2.32 10.42 -5.40
CA ASN A 260 1.57 9.72 -4.35
C ASN A 260 2.30 8.42 -3.97
N THR A 261 2.30 8.08 -2.68
CA THR A 261 2.96 6.89 -2.12
C THR A 261 1.99 6.04 -1.32
N ALA A 262 2.02 4.73 -1.56
CA ALA A 262 1.39 3.72 -0.70
C ALA A 262 2.43 2.68 -0.27
N GLU A 263 2.55 2.45 1.04
CA GLU A 263 3.58 1.56 1.60
C GLU A 263 3.01 0.58 2.62
N SER A 264 3.48 -0.67 2.56
CA SER A 264 3.28 -1.66 3.62
C SER A 264 4.55 -2.45 3.90
N GLY A 265 4.95 -2.47 5.17
CA GLY A 265 6.09 -3.25 5.63
C GLY A 265 5.74 -4.70 6.01
N VAL A 266 4.53 -4.92 6.54
CA VAL A 266 4.04 -6.23 7.00
C VAL A 266 2.54 -6.31 6.78
N TYR A 267 2.10 -7.31 6.03
CA TYR A 267 0.69 -7.64 5.84
C TYR A 267 0.51 -9.15 6.03
N ALA A 268 0.00 -9.57 7.17
CA ALA A 268 -0.01 -10.98 7.55
C ALA A 268 -1.35 -11.44 8.14
N GLY A 269 -1.84 -12.58 7.68
CA GLY A 269 -3.08 -13.24 8.11
C GLY A 269 -4.05 -13.48 6.96
N ILE A 270 -5.31 -13.73 7.29
CA ILE A 270 -6.32 -14.18 6.31
C ILE A 270 -7.38 -13.12 6.07
N ALA A 271 -7.77 -12.92 4.81
CA ALA A 271 -8.92 -12.08 4.45
C ALA A 271 -8.82 -10.63 4.93
N ASN A 272 -7.62 -10.07 5.03
CA ASN A 272 -7.48 -8.63 5.25
C ASN A 272 -7.69 -7.88 3.93
N SER A 273 -8.33 -6.72 3.99
CA SER A 273 -8.61 -5.86 2.85
C SER A 273 -8.05 -4.46 3.08
N THR A 274 -7.38 -3.91 2.07
CA THR A 274 -6.91 -2.52 2.06
C THR A 274 -7.37 -1.84 0.77
N ASP A 275 -8.06 -0.71 0.90
CA ASP A 275 -8.42 0.18 -0.20
C ASP A 275 -7.79 1.56 0.02
N ILE A 276 -6.98 2.02 -0.94
CA ILE A 276 -6.32 3.32 -0.91
C ILE A 276 -6.69 4.10 -2.15
N MET A 277 -7.33 5.25 -1.96
CA MET A 277 -7.58 6.24 -3.01
C MET A 277 -6.85 7.55 -2.69
N GLN A 278 -5.90 7.92 -3.53
CA GLN A 278 -5.11 9.16 -3.41
C GLN A 278 -5.32 10.03 -4.65
N ASN A 279 -5.95 11.19 -4.47
CA ASN A 279 -6.17 12.18 -5.53
C ASN A 279 -5.47 13.49 -5.20
N GLY A 280 -4.42 13.82 -5.94
CA GLY A 280 -3.63 15.04 -5.76
C GLY A 280 -2.13 14.74 -5.81
N SER A 281 -1.32 15.55 -5.13
CA SER A 281 0.13 15.40 -5.16
C SER A 281 0.75 15.12 -3.80
N ASP A 282 1.82 14.31 -3.79
CA ASP A 282 2.63 14.04 -2.60
C ASP A 282 1.85 13.43 -1.42
N ASN A 283 0.71 12.76 -1.67
CA ASN A 283 -0.03 12.07 -0.59
C ASN A 283 0.67 10.76 -0.21
N SER A 284 0.58 10.37 1.06
CA SER A 284 1.23 9.18 1.60
C SER A 284 0.26 8.37 2.46
N ALA A 285 0.11 7.10 2.14
CA ALA A 285 -0.66 6.13 2.91
C ALA A 285 0.26 4.98 3.34
N THR A 286 0.26 4.64 4.62
CA THR A 286 1.03 3.51 5.15
C THR A 286 0.13 2.60 5.94
N PHE A 287 0.12 1.32 5.60
CA PHE A 287 -0.77 0.32 6.22
C PHE A 287 0.01 -0.91 6.69
N GLU A 288 -0.34 -1.41 7.88
CA GLU A 288 0.27 -2.61 8.46
C GLU A 288 -0.81 -3.48 9.12
N ALA A 289 -0.79 -4.78 8.82
CA ALA A 289 -1.80 -5.72 9.33
C ALA A 289 -1.14 -6.99 9.87
N ILE A 290 -1.55 -7.41 11.07
CA ILE A 290 -1.23 -8.72 11.63
C ILE A 290 -2.50 -9.32 12.25
N GLY A 291 -3.11 -10.28 11.57
CA GLY A 291 -4.34 -10.95 11.99
C GLY A 291 -5.32 -11.10 10.84
N ASP A 292 -6.59 -11.38 11.13
CA ASP A 292 -7.55 -11.83 10.12
C ASP A 292 -8.71 -10.84 9.96
N ASP A 293 -9.33 -10.77 8.79
CA ASP A 293 -10.55 -9.98 8.52
C ASP A 293 -10.41 -8.47 8.86
N ASN A 294 -9.23 -7.86 8.78
CA ASN A 294 -9.07 -6.42 9.02
C ASN A 294 -9.29 -5.61 7.74
N GLU A 295 -10.02 -4.51 7.83
CA GLU A 295 -10.35 -3.61 6.71
C GLU A 295 -9.72 -2.22 6.94
N PHE A 296 -8.98 -1.73 5.94
CA PHE A 296 -8.34 -0.42 5.96
C PHE A 296 -8.76 0.40 4.74
N ASN A 297 -9.44 1.53 4.98
CA ASN A 297 -9.91 2.43 3.95
C ASN A 297 -9.21 3.79 4.06
N TYR A 298 -8.57 4.23 2.97
CA TYR A 298 -7.90 5.53 2.88
C TYR A 298 -8.49 6.33 1.74
N LEU A 299 -8.88 7.58 2.02
CA LEU A 299 -9.25 8.56 1.01
C LEU A 299 -8.51 9.87 1.26
N GLN A 300 -7.54 10.18 0.41
CA GLN A 300 -6.74 11.40 0.49
C GLN A 300 -6.99 12.27 -0.73
N VAL A 301 -7.64 13.42 -0.55
CA VAL A 301 -7.97 14.37 -1.62
C VAL A 301 -7.31 15.71 -1.33
N GLY A 302 -6.36 16.12 -2.16
CA GLY A 302 -5.54 17.32 -2.02
C GLY A 302 -4.05 16.98 -1.96
N ASP A 303 -3.23 17.86 -1.40
CA ASP A 303 -1.78 17.72 -1.48
C ASP A 303 -1.12 17.42 -0.12
N SER A 304 -0.11 16.56 -0.12
CA SER A 304 0.75 16.28 1.04
C SER A 304 0.00 15.78 2.28
N ASN A 305 -1.10 15.03 2.09
CA ASN A 305 -1.77 14.36 3.20
C ASN A 305 -1.03 13.08 3.58
N ILE A 306 -0.96 12.78 4.87
CA ILE A 306 -0.25 11.62 5.42
C ILE A 306 -1.21 10.84 6.32
N SER A 307 -1.33 9.54 6.08
CA SER A 307 -2.16 8.64 6.90
C SER A 307 -1.39 7.36 7.17
N TYR A 308 -1.29 6.98 8.44
CA TYR A 308 -0.77 5.69 8.88
C TYR A 308 -1.86 4.94 9.65
N ILE A 309 -2.14 3.70 9.26
CA ILE A 309 -3.01 2.78 10.03
C ILE A 309 -2.30 1.44 10.23
N GLY A 310 -2.18 1.03 11.49
CA GLY A 310 -1.61 -0.26 11.87
C GLY A 310 -2.54 -1.05 12.81
N ALA A 311 -2.88 -2.29 12.44
CA ALA A 311 -3.75 -3.14 13.25
C ALA A 311 -3.14 -4.51 13.56
N ILE A 312 -3.46 -5.00 14.76
CA ILE A 312 -3.12 -6.35 15.21
C ILE A 312 -4.36 -6.99 15.82
N GLY A 313 -4.95 -8.00 15.18
CA GLY A 313 -6.17 -8.63 15.70
C GLY A 313 -7.14 -9.04 14.61
N VAL A 314 -8.43 -9.15 14.95
CA VAL A 314 -9.43 -9.72 14.03
C VAL A 314 -10.63 -8.80 13.84
N ASN A 315 -11.13 -8.67 12.61
CA ASN A 315 -12.37 -7.94 12.30
C ASN A 315 -12.35 -6.48 12.76
N ASN A 316 -11.24 -5.76 12.51
CA ASN A 316 -11.16 -4.34 12.79
C ASN A 316 -11.34 -3.53 11.50
N GLU A 317 -12.14 -2.47 11.58
CA GLU A 317 -12.45 -1.56 10.46
C GLU A 317 -11.83 -0.18 10.77
N TYR A 318 -11.01 0.32 9.85
CA TYR A 318 -10.39 1.63 9.96
C TYR A 318 -10.63 2.44 8.70
N SER A 319 -11.09 3.68 8.88
CA SER A 319 -11.30 4.65 7.82
C SER A 319 -10.52 5.93 8.12
N SER A 320 -9.77 6.42 7.13
CA SER A 320 -9.06 7.70 7.18
C SER A 320 -9.37 8.51 5.92
N VAL A 321 -10.18 9.55 6.11
CA VAL A 321 -10.61 10.48 5.05
C VAL A 321 -10.00 11.85 5.30
N GLN A 322 -9.12 12.28 4.39
CA GLN A 322 -8.41 13.56 4.46
C GLN A 322 -8.72 14.40 3.22
N MET A 323 -9.45 15.51 3.40
CA MET A 323 -9.82 16.44 2.33
C MET A 323 -9.19 17.82 2.55
N GLY A 324 -8.25 18.21 1.70
CA GLY A 324 -7.47 19.44 1.81
C GLY A 324 -5.98 19.11 1.82
N ASN A 325 -5.13 19.96 2.42
CA ASN A 325 -3.69 19.79 2.32
C ASN A 325 -3.04 19.60 3.69
N LEU A 326 -1.92 18.87 3.71
CA LEU A 326 -1.08 18.73 4.91
C LEU A 326 -1.83 18.14 6.12
N ASN A 327 -2.92 17.38 5.91
CA ASN A 327 -3.57 16.68 7.00
C ASN A 327 -2.77 15.43 7.37
N GLU A 328 -2.69 15.14 8.66
CA GLU A 328 -1.94 14.00 9.21
C GLU A 328 -2.87 13.16 10.11
N SER A 329 -2.89 11.84 9.88
CA SER A 329 -3.54 10.89 10.76
C SER A 329 -2.61 9.72 11.08
N HIS A 330 -2.63 9.29 12.34
CA HIS A 330 -1.85 8.15 12.82
C HIS A 330 -2.73 7.32 13.75
N VAL A 331 -3.10 6.12 13.31
CA VAL A 331 -4.02 5.21 14.01
C VAL A 331 -3.34 3.88 14.25
N VAL A 332 -3.07 3.51 15.51
CA VAL A 332 -2.18 2.36 15.80
C VAL A 332 -2.66 1.47 16.94
N ASN A 333 -2.44 0.16 16.75
CA ASN A 333 -2.23 -0.86 17.78
C ASN A 333 -3.45 -1.19 18.65
N PHE A 334 -4.58 -1.46 18.01
CA PHE A 334 -5.66 -2.14 18.70
C PHE A 334 -5.42 -3.64 18.73
N ASN A 335 -4.64 -4.11 19.71
CA ASN A 335 -4.52 -5.53 20.05
C ASN A 335 -5.90 -6.07 20.51
N GLY A 336 -6.78 -6.33 19.56
CA GLY A 336 -8.19 -6.54 19.84
C GLY A 336 -9.00 -6.80 18.58
N ASN A 337 -10.30 -6.90 18.78
CA ASN A 337 -11.23 -7.33 17.75
C ASN A 337 -12.41 -6.37 17.68
N ASP A 338 -13.06 -6.30 16.52
CA ASP A 338 -14.32 -5.59 16.34
C ASP A 338 -14.22 -4.09 16.66
N ASN A 339 -13.06 -3.45 16.44
CA ASN A 339 -12.96 -2.00 16.56
C ASN A 339 -13.36 -1.32 15.24
N ASP A 340 -14.08 -0.21 15.36
CA ASP A 340 -14.53 0.64 14.27
C ASP A 340 -14.01 2.05 14.52
N ILE A 341 -13.09 2.50 13.66
CA ILE A 341 -12.37 3.75 13.82
C ILE A 341 -12.52 4.59 12.55
N ASP A 342 -13.17 5.75 12.65
CA ASP A 342 -13.35 6.69 11.54
C ASP A 342 -12.66 8.03 11.84
N VAL A 343 -11.71 8.41 11.00
CA VAL A 343 -11.01 9.69 11.04
C VAL A 343 -11.38 10.50 9.81
N MET A 344 -12.04 11.64 10.00
CA MET A 344 -12.40 12.59 8.95
C MET A 344 -11.75 13.95 9.21
N GLN A 345 -10.85 14.36 8.33
CA GLN A 345 -10.19 15.68 8.38
C GLN A 345 -10.55 16.47 7.12
N SER A 346 -11.14 17.65 7.28
CA SER A 346 -11.47 18.55 6.18
C SER A 346 -10.89 19.95 6.41
N GLY A 347 -10.02 20.38 5.52
CA GLY A 347 -9.26 21.63 5.63
C GLY A 347 -7.77 21.36 5.59
N ASP A 348 -6.96 22.21 6.23
CA ASP A 348 -5.51 22.14 6.09
C ASP A 348 -4.81 21.96 7.45
N GLU A 349 -3.67 21.25 7.47
CA GLU A 349 -2.80 21.06 8.65
C GLU A 349 -3.47 20.40 9.86
N ASN A 350 -4.60 19.69 9.70
CA ASN A 350 -5.21 18.99 10.83
C ASN A 350 -4.43 17.73 11.21
N VAL A 351 -4.36 17.42 12.50
CA VAL A 351 -3.62 16.26 13.03
C VAL A 351 -4.53 15.41 13.93
N VAL A 352 -4.59 14.11 13.64
CA VAL A 352 -5.18 13.09 14.51
C VAL A 352 -4.13 12.06 14.89
N ILE A 353 -3.99 11.78 16.18
CA ILE A 353 -3.22 10.67 16.71
C ILE A 353 -4.15 9.84 17.58
N LEU A 354 -4.39 8.60 17.19
CA LEU A 354 -5.16 7.62 17.92
C LEU A 354 -4.29 6.38 18.17
N GLU A 355 -4.02 6.11 19.44
CA GLU A 355 -3.09 5.06 19.83
C GLU A 355 -3.71 4.17 20.90
N ALA A 356 -3.70 2.87 20.67
CA ALA A 356 -4.17 1.85 21.60
C ALA A 356 -3.00 0.96 22.04
N SER A 357 -3.01 0.49 23.29
CA SER A 357 -2.18 -0.62 23.81
C SER A 357 -0.66 -0.55 23.56
N ALA A 358 -0.10 0.61 23.21
CA ALA A 358 1.24 0.78 22.61
C ALA A 358 2.41 0.24 23.45
N ASP A 359 2.32 0.39 24.77
CA ASP A 359 3.37 -0.04 25.68
C ASP A 359 3.20 -1.50 26.14
N ASN A 360 2.01 -2.10 25.96
CA ASN A 360 1.69 -3.41 26.47
C ASN A 360 0.63 -4.17 25.67
N ASN A 361 1.11 -5.03 24.77
CA ASN A 361 0.33 -5.94 23.94
C ASN A 361 -0.52 -6.96 24.72
N GLU A 362 -0.39 -7.08 26.05
CA GLU A 362 -1.29 -7.90 26.88
C GLU A 362 -2.65 -7.21 27.15
N LEU A 363 -2.73 -5.89 26.95
CA LEU A 363 -3.97 -5.14 27.11
C LEU A 363 -4.83 -5.31 25.86
N THR A 364 -6.14 -5.43 26.07
CA THR A 364 -7.11 -5.59 24.99
C THR A 364 -7.81 -4.27 24.73
N THR A 365 -8.01 -3.98 23.46
CA THR A 365 -8.82 -2.87 22.97
C THR A 365 -9.76 -3.42 21.93
N SER A 366 -10.91 -3.94 22.35
CA SER A 366 -11.91 -4.54 21.48
C SER A 366 -13.23 -3.77 21.52
N GLU A 367 -14.03 -3.88 20.46
CA GLU A 367 -15.38 -3.31 20.38
C GLU A 367 -15.42 -1.79 20.59
N ASN A 368 -14.33 -1.06 20.34
CA ASN A 368 -14.35 0.40 20.45
C ASN A 368 -14.84 1.04 19.15
N ASP A 369 -15.70 2.04 19.28
CA ASP A 369 -16.30 2.85 18.22
C ASP A 369 -15.79 4.28 18.40
N ILE A 370 -14.92 4.75 17.51
CA ILE A 370 -14.24 6.03 17.65
C ILE A 370 -14.39 6.83 16.35
N GLY A 371 -15.19 7.91 16.41
CA GLY A 371 -15.34 8.88 15.35
C GLY A 371 -14.61 10.19 15.66
N ILE A 372 -13.70 10.63 14.80
CA ILE A 372 -13.02 11.92 14.91
C ILE A 372 -13.22 12.74 13.65
N ALA A 373 -13.95 13.86 13.77
CA ALA A 373 -14.19 14.81 12.70
C ALA A 373 -13.51 16.16 12.99
N GLN A 374 -12.54 16.55 12.18
CA GLN A 374 -11.87 17.85 12.23
C GLN A 374 -12.20 18.67 10.98
N THR A 375 -12.65 19.90 11.17
CA THR A 375 -12.95 20.84 10.09
C THR A 375 -12.25 22.18 10.32
N GLY A 376 -11.50 22.65 9.33
CA GLY A 376 -10.78 23.93 9.39
C GLY A 376 -9.27 23.76 9.35
N PHE A 377 -8.56 24.58 10.12
CA PHE A 377 -7.10 24.71 10.03
C PHE A 377 -6.40 24.31 11.33
N ALA A 378 -5.41 23.44 11.26
CA ALA A 378 -4.52 23.11 12.37
C ALA A 378 -5.25 22.68 13.65
N ASN A 379 -6.29 21.86 13.53
CA ASN A 379 -6.90 21.21 14.69
C ASN A 379 -6.11 19.95 15.06
N ASP A 380 -5.87 19.76 16.35
CA ASP A 380 -5.11 18.63 16.89
C ASP A 380 -6.02 17.77 17.80
N ALA A 381 -6.08 16.46 17.56
CA ALA A 381 -6.74 15.50 18.43
C ALA A 381 -5.80 14.34 18.75
N VAL A 382 -5.52 14.15 20.04
CA VAL A 382 -4.77 13.01 20.56
C VAL A 382 -5.68 12.20 21.47
N VAL A 383 -5.88 10.93 21.11
CA VAL A 383 -6.67 9.97 21.87
C VAL A 383 -5.81 8.75 22.14
N MET A 384 -5.56 8.46 23.41
CA MET A 384 -4.87 7.25 23.84
C MET A 384 -5.85 6.31 24.54
N LEU A 385 -5.75 5.01 24.26
CA LEU A 385 -6.49 3.96 24.96
C LEU A 385 -5.56 2.89 25.52
N SER A 386 -5.96 2.30 26.63
CA SER A 386 -5.32 1.11 27.19
C SER A 386 -3.82 1.21 27.39
N THR A 387 -3.35 2.26 28.05
CA THR A 387 -1.94 2.35 28.46
C THR A 387 -1.66 1.58 29.76
N MET A 388 -2.69 1.40 30.62
CA MET A 388 -2.56 0.70 31.90
C MET A 388 -3.55 -0.45 32.10
N ILE A 389 -4.77 -0.33 31.60
CA ILE A 389 -5.83 -1.35 31.69
C ILE A 389 -6.54 -1.51 30.36
N SER A 390 -7.13 -2.68 30.11
CA SER A 390 -7.91 -2.91 28.88
C SER A 390 -9.07 -1.91 28.78
N SER A 391 -9.29 -1.41 27.57
CA SER A 391 -10.32 -0.44 27.24
C SER A 391 -11.15 -0.98 26.09
N ASN A 392 -12.33 -1.48 26.43
CA ASN A 392 -13.22 -2.16 25.48
C ASN A 392 -14.61 -1.54 25.49
N THR A 393 -15.33 -1.66 24.37
CA THR A 393 -16.73 -1.22 24.25
C THR A 393 -16.88 0.28 24.55
N ASN A 394 -15.91 1.11 24.19
CA ASN A 394 -16.00 2.56 24.36
C ASN A 394 -16.50 3.22 23.07
N THR A 395 -17.38 4.21 23.23
CA THR A 395 -17.82 5.09 22.15
C THR A 395 -17.20 6.47 22.37
N ILE A 396 -16.46 6.97 21.39
CA ILE A 396 -15.78 8.27 21.46
C ILE A 396 -16.08 9.06 20.19
N ASP A 397 -16.91 10.10 20.29
CA ASP A 397 -17.17 11.02 19.20
C ASP A 397 -16.50 12.38 19.47
N ILE A 398 -15.62 12.81 18.56
CA ILE A 398 -14.92 14.10 18.64
C ILE A 398 -15.22 14.92 17.39
N ALA A 399 -15.70 16.14 17.57
CA ALA A 399 -15.90 17.12 16.51
C ALA A 399 -15.16 18.42 16.84
N GLN A 400 -14.23 18.84 15.99
CA GLN A 400 -13.49 20.10 16.14
C GLN A 400 -13.69 20.96 14.88
N ASN A 401 -14.27 22.14 15.03
CA ASN A 401 -14.49 23.09 13.95
C ASN A 401 -13.88 24.45 14.25
N GLY A 402 -13.01 24.90 13.36
CA GLY A 402 -12.36 26.21 13.43
C GLY A 402 -10.86 26.07 13.28
N GLU A 403 -10.13 26.95 13.95
CA GLU A 403 -8.67 26.97 13.90
C GLU A 403 -8.06 26.64 15.26
N LEU A 404 -7.00 25.81 15.27
CA LEU A 404 -6.19 25.58 16.47
C LEU A 404 -6.95 25.01 17.67
N ASN A 405 -8.04 24.25 17.44
CA ASN A 405 -8.64 23.49 18.54
C ASN A 405 -7.76 22.29 18.87
N SER A 406 -7.58 22.00 20.16
CA SER A 406 -6.69 20.96 20.64
C SER A 406 -7.36 20.10 21.69
N LEU A 407 -7.19 18.79 21.56
CA LEU A 407 -7.69 17.76 22.45
C LEU A 407 -6.57 16.77 22.77
N ASP A 408 -6.38 16.47 24.04
CA ASP A 408 -5.46 15.41 24.51
C ASP A 408 -6.13 14.61 25.63
N ILE A 409 -6.61 13.40 25.30
CA ILE A 409 -7.33 12.51 26.23
C ILE A 409 -6.70 11.11 26.29
N LEU A 410 -6.78 10.51 27.47
CA LEU A 410 -6.43 9.13 27.75
C LEU A 410 -7.66 8.44 28.34
N VAL A 411 -8.14 7.41 27.65
CA VAL A 411 -9.31 6.62 28.05
C VAL A 411 -8.85 5.27 28.59
N GLU A 412 -9.21 4.98 29.84
CA GLU A 412 -8.79 3.77 30.54
C GLU A 412 -10.00 3.04 31.11
N GLY A 413 -10.32 1.88 30.54
CA GLY A 413 -11.45 1.06 30.97
C GLY A 413 -12.58 1.00 29.96
N SER A 414 -13.74 0.51 30.39
CA SER A 414 -14.77 0.00 29.46
C SER A 414 -16.13 0.67 29.59
N ASN A 415 -16.87 0.66 28.49
CA ASN A 415 -18.22 1.23 28.37
C ASN A 415 -18.25 2.74 28.64
N HIS A 416 -17.22 3.46 28.20
CA HIS A 416 -17.24 4.91 28.19
C HIS A 416 -18.05 5.42 26.99
N ASP A 417 -18.78 6.51 27.22
CA ASP A 417 -19.51 7.28 26.21
C ASP A 417 -18.97 8.71 26.31
N ILE A 418 -18.10 9.08 25.36
CA ILE A 418 -17.37 10.35 25.36
C ILE A 418 -17.78 11.14 24.12
N ASN A 419 -18.45 12.29 24.27
CA ASN A 419 -18.77 13.15 23.11
C ASN A 419 -18.20 14.56 23.30
N ILE A 420 -17.35 15.02 22.39
CA ILE A 420 -16.68 16.32 22.50
C ILE A 420 -16.91 17.14 21.22
N GLU A 421 -17.37 18.39 21.36
CA GLU A 421 -17.62 19.34 20.26
C GLU A 421 -16.92 20.67 20.55
N GLN A 422 -16.05 21.20 19.67
CA GLN A 422 -15.39 22.49 19.85
C GLN A 422 -15.58 23.36 18.59
N ILE A 423 -16.35 24.45 18.70
CA ILE A 423 -16.66 25.39 17.61
C ILE A 423 -16.17 26.81 17.95
N GLY A 424 -15.26 27.30 17.13
CA GLY A 424 -14.50 28.53 17.33
C GLY A 424 -13.01 28.21 17.28
N ASN A 425 -12.15 29.15 17.66
CA ASN A 425 -10.71 28.98 17.55
C ASN A 425 -10.05 28.79 18.92
N GLU A 426 -8.93 28.08 18.95
CA GLU A 426 -8.06 27.96 20.13
C GLU A 426 -8.74 27.31 21.36
N ASN A 427 -9.77 26.47 21.17
CA ASN A 427 -10.37 25.74 22.29
C ASN A 427 -9.49 24.55 22.69
N LEU A 428 -9.36 24.29 23.98
CA LEU A 428 -8.44 23.30 24.54
C LEU A 428 -9.13 22.38 25.54
N ILE A 429 -8.86 21.08 25.42
CA ILE A 429 -9.16 20.06 26.43
C ILE A 429 -7.85 19.37 26.81
N THR A 430 -7.50 19.41 28.10
CA THR A 430 -6.21 18.93 28.60
C THR A 430 -6.30 18.48 30.07
N GLY A 431 -5.30 17.75 30.56
CA GLY A 431 -5.10 17.41 31.95
C GLY A 431 -4.43 18.54 32.75
N GLU A 432 -4.27 18.31 34.06
CA GLU A 432 -3.67 19.30 34.97
C GLU A 432 -2.24 19.68 34.53
N GLY A 433 -1.97 20.97 34.35
CA GLY A 433 -0.63 21.45 33.99
C GLY A 433 -0.23 21.21 32.52
N GLY A 434 -1.19 20.85 31.66
CA GLY A 434 -0.96 20.57 30.24
C GLY A 434 -0.55 19.13 29.94
N ASP A 435 -0.75 18.21 30.90
CA ASP A 435 -0.65 16.77 30.67
C ASP A 435 -1.92 16.25 29.96
N THR A 436 -1.99 14.97 29.63
CA THR A 436 -3.20 14.35 29.04
C THR A 436 -4.35 14.26 30.05
N MET A 437 -5.59 14.52 29.59
CA MET A 437 -6.80 14.32 30.41
C MET A 437 -7.13 12.83 30.54
N LEU A 438 -6.98 12.27 31.74
CA LEU A 438 -7.37 10.88 32.02
C LEU A 438 -8.87 10.78 32.31
N ILE A 439 -9.55 9.93 31.54
CA ILE A 439 -10.94 9.51 31.73
C ILE A 439 -10.93 8.01 32.01
N GLY A 440 -10.98 7.64 33.30
CA GLY A 440 -10.82 6.25 33.72
C GLY A 440 -12.07 5.62 34.34
N GLY A 441 -12.10 4.28 34.37
CA GLY A 441 -13.04 3.48 35.15
C GLY A 441 -13.99 2.65 34.30
N THR A 442 -15.28 2.67 34.60
CA THR A 442 -16.29 1.93 33.83
C THR A 442 -17.59 2.71 33.74
N ASN A 443 -18.32 2.61 32.62
CA ASN A 443 -19.63 3.25 32.46
C ASN A 443 -19.61 4.78 32.70
N VAL A 444 -18.60 5.47 32.16
CA VAL A 444 -18.49 6.94 32.29
C VAL A 444 -19.11 7.60 31.08
N ALA A 445 -20.06 8.50 31.31
CA ALA A 445 -20.55 9.44 30.30
C ALA A 445 -19.83 10.79 30.43
N PHE A 446 -18.95 11.13 29.49
CA PHE A 446 -18.25 12.41 29.44
C PHE A 446 -18.72 13.20 28.21
N ASN A 447 -19.27 14.39 28.36
CA ASN A 447 -19.72 15.18 27.20
C ASN A 447 -19.24 16.63 27.35
N VAL A 448 -18.53 17.19 26.36
CA VAL A 448 -18.09 18.60 26.36
C VAL A 448 -18.48 19.29 25.05
N SER A 449 -19.01 20.51 25.11
CA SER A 449 -19.32 21.32 23.93
C SER A 449 -18.87 22.78 24.16
N GLN A 450 -17.97 23.33 23.33
CA GLN A 450 -17.38 24.67 23.48
C GLN A 450 -17.71 25.58 22.30
N PHE A 451 -18.34 26.73 22.57
CA PHE A 451 -18.73 27.75 21.58
C PHE A 451 -18.03 29.09 21.85
N GLY A 452 -17.19 29.55 20.92
CA GLY A 452 -16.39 30.77 21.05
C GLY A 452 -14.89 30.45 21.02
N ASN A 453 -14.06 31.43 21.35
CA ASN A 453 -12.60 31.30 21.19
C ASN A 453 -11.88 31.13 22.53
N GLY A 454 -10.83 30.30 22.57
CA GLY A 454 -9.91 30.23 23.71
C GLY A 454 -10.51 29.58 24.96
N ASN A 455 -11.56 28.75 24.83
CA ASN A 455 -12.14 28.07 25.98
C ASN A 455 -11.29 26.87 26.41
N ILE A 456 -11.20 26.62 27.71
CA ILE A 456 -10.40 25.54 28.29
C ILE A 456 -11.27 24.65 29.18
N VAL A 457 -11.17 23.34 28.99
CA VAL A 457 -11.54 22.33 29.99
C VAL A 457 -10.28 21.61 30.45
N GLU A 458 -10.00 21.66 31.75
CA GLU A 458 -8.82 21.05 32.36
C GLU A 458 -9.22 20.01 33.41
N GLY A 459 -8.56 18.85 33.45
CA GLY A 459 -8.66 17.93 34.57
C GLY A 459 -8.50 16.46 34.19
N SER A 460 -8.64 15.59 35.20
CA SER A 460 -8.58 14.13 35.07
C SER A 460 -9.49 13.50 36.13
N PHE A 461 -10.11 12.38 35.81
CA PHE A 461 -10.98 11.67 36.76
C PHE A 461 -11.10 10.17 36.44
N ILE A 462 -11.33 9.36 37.47
CA ILE A 462 -11.56 7.93 37.39
C ILE A 462 -12.87 7.62 38.13
N SER A 463 -13.87 7.10 37.45
CA SER A 463 -15.17 6.82 38.05
C SER A 463 -15.74 5.48 37.59
N ASP A 464 -16.37 4.76 38.52
CA ASP A 464 -17.27 3.66 38.16
C ASP A 464 -18.70 4.22 38.14
N SER A 465 -19.32 4.24 36.96
CA SER A 465 -20.67 4.74 36.71
C SER A 465 -20.85 6.24 36.98
N GLY A 466 -20.01 7.07 36.37
CA GLY A 466 -19.99 8.53 36.51
C GLY A 466 -20.54 9.29 35.30
N SER A 467 -20.98 10.54 35.49
CA SER A 467 -21.28 11.44 34.39
C SER A 467 -20.76 12.84 34.66
N VAL A 468 -20.09 13.43 33.67
CA VAL A 468 -19.62 14.82 33.68
C VAL A 468 -20.05 15.46 32.37
N SER A 469 -20.69 16.61 32.45
CA SER A 469 -21.15 17.38 31.29
C SER A 469 -20.78 18.85 31.46
N ILE A 470 -20.12 19.42 30.46
CA ILE A 470 -19.64 20.81 30.46
C ILE A 470 -20.07 21.49 29.16
N THR A 471 -20.65 22.68 29.27
CA THR A 471 -20.96 23.54 28.12
C THR A 471 -20.44 24.93 28.38
N GLN A 472 -19.62 25.46 27.48
CA GLN A 472 -19.09 26.82 27.55
C GLN A 472 -19.55 27.63 26.34
N VAL A 473 -20.00 28.87 26.58
CA VAL A 473 -20.44 29.80 25.55
C VAL A 473 -19.77 31.16 25.77
N GLY A 474 -19.13 31.69 24.74
CA GLY A 474 -18.32 32.92 24.78
C GLY A 474 -16.83 32.62 24.69
N ASP A 475 -16.01 33.66 24.85
CA ASP A 475 -14.56 33.55 24.68
C ASP A 475 -13.85 33.46 26.04
N TRP A 476 -12.74 32.71 26.08
CA TRP A 476 -11.80 32.63 27.20
C TRP A 476 -12.40 32.09 28.50
N ASN A 477 -13.35 31.15 28.42
CA ASN A 477 -13.87 30.47 29.60
C ASN A 477 -12.93 29.35 30.05
N ALA A 478 -12.90 29.07 31.36
CA ALA A 478 -12.16 27.95 31.92
C ALA A 478 -13.07 27.10 32.82
N ALA A 479 -13.04 25.79 32.63
CA ALA A 479 -13.68 24.80 33.48
C ALA A 479 -12.60 23.83 33.98
N VAL A 480 -12.60 23.54 35.28
CA VAL A 480 -11.65 22.61 35.88
C VAL A 480 -12.41 21.48 36.56
N ILE A 481 -12.14 20.25 36.17
CA ILE A 481 -12.66 19.04 36.79
C ILE A 481 -11.69 18.63 37.88
N VAL A 482 -12.19 18.55 39.11
CA VAL A 482 -11.42 18.06 40.25
C VAL A 482 -12.23 16.93 40.88
N GLN A 483 -11.68 15.72 40.85
CA GLN A 483 -12.22 14.59 41.59
C GLN A 483 -11.49 14.46 42.93
N GLN A 484 -12.24 14.27 44.02
CA GLN A 484 -11.70 14.11 45.38
C GLN A 484 -11.86 12.69 45.90
#